data_AF-A0AAD9VBD8-F1
#
_entry.id   AF-A0AAD9VBD8-F1
#
_cell.length_a   1.000
_cell.length_b   1.000
_cell.length_c   1.000
_cell.angle_alpha   90.00
_cell.angle_beta   90.00
_cell.angle_gamma   90.00
#
_symmetry.space_group_name_H-M   'P 1'
#
loop_
_entity.id
_entity.type
_entity.pdbx_description
1 polymer ?
#
loop_
_entity_poly.entity_id
_entity_poly.type
_entity_poly.pdbx_seq_one_letter_code
_entity_poly.pdbx_strand_id
1 'polypeptide(L)'
;MDGNSSAGSTPKMDWLSADLPSAWKAFKQHCEFTFGGPLKQKSEEVKCNYLMLWVGDKGREIYRKDPETKEQPINKTWKRKIKKDDISSWSEQNNNLYHS
;
A
#
# COMPACT_ATOMS: atom_id res chain seq x y z
N MET A 1 -28.57 -20.30 7.65
CA MET A 1 -27.76 -20.62 6.46
C MET A 1 -26.66 -19.58 6.44
N ASP A 2 -25.57 -19.83 7.14
CA ASP A 2 -24.49 -18.85 7.28
C ASP A 2 -23.27 -19.39 6.55
N GLY A 3 -23.39 -19.40 5.22
CA GLY A 3 -22.25 -19.53 4.34
C GLY A 3 -21.50 -18.21 4.35
N ASN A 4 -20.46 -18.09 5.17
CA ASN A 4 -19.46 -17.06 4.94
C ASN A 4 -18.05 -17.61 5.23
N SER A 5 -17.56 -18.32 4.22
CA SER A 5 -16.17 -18.38 3.77
C SER A 5 -15.10 -17.97 4.78
N SER A 6 -14.46 -18.97 5.37
CA SER A 6 -13.18 -18.86 6.08
C SER A 6 -11.99 -18.55 5.15
N ALA A 7 -12.17 -17.63 4.20
CA ALA A 7 -11.09 -17.05 3.41
C ALA A 7 -10.63 -15.80 4.17
N GLY A 8 -9.55 -15.92 4.95
CA GLY A 8 -8.91 -14.79 5.63
C GLY A 8 -8.81 -13.60 4.67
N SER A 9 -9.31 -12.44 5.12
CA SER A 9 -9.51 -11.27 4.26
C SER A 9 -8.24 -10.99 3.45
N THR A 10 -8.36 -10.86 2.13
CA THR A 10 -7.21 -10.44 1.32
C THR A 10 -6.90 -8.98 1.64
N PRO A 11 -5.62 -8.56 1.76
CA PRO A 11 -5.31 -7.15 1.98
C PRO A 11 -5.98 -6.29 0.90
N LYS A 12 -6.55 -5.16 1.31
CA LYS A 12 -7.15 -4.19 0.41
C LYS A 12 -7.05 -2.81 1.04
N MET A 13 -6.62 -1.83 0.26
CA MET A 13 -6.59 -0.44 0.72
C MET A 13 -7.99 0.16 0.69
N ASP A 14 -8.43 0.70 1.82
CA ASP A 14 -9.66 1.48 1.91
C ASP A 14 -9.37 2.97 1.67
N TRP A 15 -9.52 3.36 0.41
CA TRP A 15 -9.35 4.74 -0.02
C TRP A 15 -10.50 5.68 0.33
N LEU A 16 -11.62 5.14 0.80
CA LEU A 16 -12.82 5.88 1.17
C LEU A 16 -12.90 6.10 2.70
N SER A 17 -11.96 5.55 3.46
CA SER A 17 -11.86 5.76 4.90
C SER A 17 -11.78 7.24 5.24
N ALA A 18 -12.56 7.66 6.25
CA ALA A 18 -12.47 8.99 6.83
C ALA A 18 -11.11 9.25 7.52
N ASP A 19 -10.49 8.19 8.06
CA ASP A 19 -9.12 8.20 8.59
C ASP A 19 -8.21 7.39 7.65
N LEU A 20 -7.76 8.07 6.60
CA LEU A 20 -6.90 7.48 5.59
C LEU A 20 -5.53 7.03 6.15
N PRO A 21 -4.84 7.79 7.04
CA PRO A 21 -3.61 7.35 7.69
C PRO A 21 -3.76 6.02 8.45
N SER A 22 -4.80 5.87 9.26
CA SER A 22 -5.04 4.61 9.99
C SER A 22 -5.40 3.47 9.05
N ALA A 23 -6.20 3.72 8.01
CA ALA A 23 -6.53 2.73 6.99
C ALA A 23 -5.27 2.25 6.24
N TRP A 24 -4.36 3.17 5.91
CA TRP A 24 -3.07 2.83 5.29
C TRP A 24 -2.20 1.96 6.20
N LYS A 25 -2.12 2.30 7.50
CA LYS A 25 -1.38 1.52 8.49
C LYS A 25 -1.93 0.10 8.62
N ALA A 26 -3.25 -0.05 8.69
CA ALA A 26 -3.91 -1.34 8.74
C ALA A 26 -3.65 -2.16 7.46
N PHE A 27 -3.76 -1.53 6.29
CA PHE A 27 -3.45 -2.14 5.00
C PHE A 27 -1.99 -2.65 4.94
N LYS A 28 -1.02 -1.81 5.33
CA LYS A 28 0.40 -2.17 5.36
C LYS A 28 0.66 -3.35 6.28
N GLN A 29 0.14 -3.30 7.50
CA GLN A 29 0.29 -4.38 8.48
C GLN A 29 -0.28 -5.71 7.95
N HIS A 30 -1.41 -5.66 7.25
CA HIS A 30 -2.00 -6.83 6.64
C HIS A 30 -1.15 -7.41 5.50
N CYS A 31 -0.56 -6.55 4.67
CA CYS A 31 0.40 -6.96 3.64
C CYS A 31 1.63 -7.63 4.27
N GLU A 32 2.17 -7.06 5.35
CA GLU A 32 3.32 -7.61 6.08
C GLU A 32 3.01 -9.01 6.64
N PHE A 33 1.85 -9.22 7.26
CA PHE A 33 1.43 -10.55 7.70
C PHE A 33 1.25 -11.53 6.53
N THR A 34 0.67 -11.08 5.42
CA THR A 34 0.46 -11.94 4.25
C THR A 34 1.78 -12.35 3.62
N PHE A 35 2.75 -11.43 3.50
CA PHE A 35 4.09 -11.71 2.98
C PHE A 35 5.01 -12.38 3.99
N GLY A 36 4.72 -12.29 5.29
CA GLY A 36 5.40 -13.03 6.34
C GLY A 36 4.89 -14.46 6.51
N GLY A 37 3.64 -14.72 6.12
CA GLY A 37 2.98 -16.02 6.22
C GLY A 37 2.70 -16.66 4.85
N PRO A 38 1.45 -16.68 4.37
CA PRO A 38 1.03 -17.46 3.19
C PRO A 38 1.85 -17.22 1.92
N LEU A 39 2.33 -15.98 1.71
CA LEU A 39 3.11 -15.61 0.53
C LEU A 39 4.61 -15.47 0.80
N LYS A 40 5.11 -15.98 1.93
CA LYS A 40 6.52 -15.86 2.34
C LYS A 40 7.51 -16.32 1.27
N GLN A 41 7.23 -17.47 0.65
CA GLN A 41 8.12 -18.09 -0.35
C GLN A 41 8.01 -17.47 -1.75
N LYS A 42 7.08 -16.53 -1.99
CA LYS A 42 6.96 -15.86 -3.29
C LYS A 42 8.13 -14.90 -3.52
N SER A 43 8.54 -14.76 -4.77
CA SER A 43 9.56 -13.78 -5.17
C SER A 43 9.10 -12.36 -4.88
N GLU A 44 10.04 -11.42 -4.76
CA GLU A 44 9.72 -10.01 -4.53
C GLU A 44 8.84 -9.43 -5.64
N GLU A 45 9.08 -9.83 -6.89
CA GLU A 45 8.28 -9.43 -8.05
C GLU A 45 6.81 -9.86 -7.90
N VAL A 46 6.58 -11.12 -7.52
CA VAL A 46 5.22 -11.64 -7.29
C VAL A 46 4.56 -10.90 -6.12
N LYS A 47 5.28 -10.61 -5.04
CA LYS A 47 4.77 -9.82 -3.91
C LYS A 47 4.41 -8.39 -4.33
N CYS A 48 5.20 -7.77 -5.19
CA CYS A 48 4.91 -6.45 -5.76
C CYS A 48 3.63 -6.47 -6.61
N ASN A 49 3.42 -7.51 -7.41
CA ASN A 49 2.19 -7.67 -8.19
C ASN A 49 0.96 -7.79 -7.29
N TYR A 50 1.04 -8.55 -6.19
CA TYR A 50 -0.04 -8.61 -5.19
C TYR A 50 -0.31 -7.25 -4.54
N LEU A 51 0.73 -6.51 -4.13
CA LEU A 51 0.58 -5.14 -3.62
C LEU A 51 -0.17 -4.25 -4.61
N MET A 52 0.19 -4.29 -5.89
CA MET A 52 -0.45 -3.48 -6.93
C MET A 52 -1.90 -3.87 -7.16
N LEU A 53 -2.29 -5.13 -6.95
CA LEU A 53 -3.68 -5.56 -6.97
C LEU A 53 -4.46 -5.01 -5.77
N TRP A 54 -3.89 -5.15 -4.56
CA TRP A 54 -4.54 -4.81 -3.30
C TRP A 54 -4.63 -3.31 -3.02
N VAL A 55 -3.67 -2.54 -3.52
CA VAL A 55 -3.66 -1.07 -3.41
C VAL A 55 -4.74 -0.43 -4.28
N GLY A 56 -5.33 -1.15 -5.25
CA GLY A 56 -6.43 -0.66 -6.07
C GLY A 56 -6.08 0.45 -7.07
N ASP A 57 -7.06 0.91 -7.84
CA ASP A 57 -6.87 1.85 -8.95
C ASP A 57 -6.26 3.18 -8.52
N LYS A 58 -6.75 3.77 -7.43
CA LYS A 58 -6.23 5.04 -6.90
C LYS A 58 -4.75 4.95 -6.54
N GLY A 59 -4.34 3.84 -5.91
CA GLY A 59 -2.92 3.61 -5.60
C GLY A 59 -2.06 3.44 -6.85
N ARG A 60 -2.58 2.75 -7.87
CA ARG A 60 -1.89 2.59 -9.16
C ARG A 60 -1.80 3.90 -9.93
N GLU A 61 -2.80 4.75 -9.85
CA GLU A 61 -2.79 6.08 -10.45
C GLU A 61 -1.73 6.97 -9.80
N ILE A 62 -1.64 6.96 -8.46
CA ILE A 62 -0.57 7.66 -7.71
C ILE A 62 0.80 7.15 -8.16
N TYR A 63 0.97 5.83 -8.24
CA TYR A 63 2.21 5.22 -8.74
C TYR A 63 2.55 5.70 -10.16
N ARG A 64 1.58 5.73 -11.07
CA ARG A 64 1.76 6.13 -12.47
C ARG A 64 2.12 7.61 -12.64
N LYS A 65 1.56 8.48 -11.79
CA LYS A 65 1.75 9.94 -11.85
C LYS A 65 3.08 10.38 -11.22
N ASP A 66 3.73 9.53 -10.43
CA ASP A 66 5.01 9.85 -9.79
C ASP A 66 6.17 9.73 -10.81
N PRO A 67 6.80 10.84 -11.24
CA PRO A 67 7.85 10.82 -12.25
C PRO A 67 9.12 10.10 -11.80
N GLU A 68 9.33 9.91 -10.49
CA GLU A 68 10.48 9.18 -9.92
C GLU A 68 10.37 7.66 -10.11
N THR A 69 9.19 7.16 -10.53
CA THR A 69 8.91 5.71 -10.69
C THR A 69 9.24 5.16 -12.07
N LYS A 70 9.53 6.01 -13.06
CA LYS A 70 9.64 5.61 -14.48
C LYS A 70 10.92 4.84 -14.84
N GLU A 71 11.92 4.80 -13.96
CA GLU A 71 13.24 4.20 -14.27
C GLU A 71 13.75 3.17 -13.25
N GLN A 72 12.95 2.80 -12.25
CA GLN A 72 13.38 1.90 -11.17
C GLN A 72 12.46 0.68 -11.04
N PRO A 73 13.00 -0.53 -10.81
CA PRO A 73 12.16 -1.70 -10.58
C PRO A 73 11.30 -1.46 -9.33
N ILE A 74 10.01 -1.80 -9.44
CA ILE A 74 8.96 -1.57 -8.43
C ILE A 74 9.46 -1.91 -7.01
N ASN A 75 10.17 -3.02 -6.85
CA ASN A 75 10.70 -3.48 -5.56
C ASN A 75 11.69 -2.51 -4.88
N LYS A 76 12.46 -1.70 -5.62
CA LYS A 76 13.39 -0.70 -5.07
C LYS A 76 12.66 0.57 -4.62
N THR A 77 11.67 1.01 -5.40
CA THR A 77 10.87 2.21 -5.10
C THR A 77 10.02 2.03 -3.85
N TRP A 78 9.33 0.88 -3.71
CA TRP A 78 8.51 0.60 -2.52
C TRP A 78 9.36 0.44 -1.26
N LYS A 79 10.53 -0.21 -1.32
CA LYS A 79 11.47 -0.29 -0.19
C LYS A 79 11.98 1.10 0.25
N ARG A 80 12.16 2.04 -0.69
CA ARG A 80 12.54 3.44 -0.39
C ARG A 80 11.38 4.22 0.21
N LYS A 81 10.15 4.05 -0.29
CA LYS A 81 8.95 4.75 0.21
C LYS A 81 8.56 4.26 1.62
N ILE A 82 8.55 2.94 1.84
CA ILE A 82 8.32 2.34 3.17
C ILE A 82 9.33 2.83 4.23
N LYS A 83 10.59 3.10 3.84
CA LYS A 83 11.62 3.68 4.71
C LYS A 83 11.53 5.20 4.86
N LYS A 84 11.00 5.91 3.86
CA LYS A 84 10.84 7.38 3.86
C LYS A 84 9.57 7.83 4.59
N ASP A 85 8.57 6.95 4.69
CA ASP A 85 7.30 7.17 5.38
C ASP A 85 7.36 6.87 6.89
N ASP A 86 8.55 6.74 7.49
CA ASP A 86 8.73 6.96 8.94
C ASP A 86 8.54 8.47 9.24
N ILE A 87 7.26 8.85 9.30
CA ILE A 87 6.66 9.81 10.25
C ILE A 87 6.87 11.33 10.02
N SER A 88 7.87 11.82 9.29
CA SER A 88 8.13 13.29 9.30
C SER A 88 7.68 14.11 8.07
N SER A 89 7.63 13.54 6.86
CA SER A 89 7.41 14.35 5.64
C SER A 89 5.95 14.44 5.17
N TRP A 90 5.08 13.53 5.62
CA TRP A 90 3.69 13.44 5.13
C TRP A 90 2.75 14.48 5.78
N SER A 91 3.10 15.01 6.96
CA SER A 91 2.36 16.08 7.64
C SER A 91 2.64 17.47 7.04
N GLU A 92 3.87 17.72 6.62
CA GLU A 92 4.26 19.02 6.04
C GLU A 92 3.69 19.25 4.64
N GLN A 93 3.56 18.20 3.82
CA GLN A 93 3.03 18.34 2.46
C GLN A 93 1.50 18.44 2.39
N ASN A 94 0.76 17.95 3.40
CA ASN A 94 -0.70 18.01 3.40
C ASN A 94 -1.30 19.22 4.11
N ASN A 95 -0.51 19.98 4.89
CA ASN A 95 -0.98 21.25 5.47
C ASN A 95 -1.06 22.40 4.43
N ASN A 96 -0.36 22.28 3.29
CA ASN A 96 -0.41 23.28 2.21
C ASN A 96 -1.53 23.04 1.18
N LEU A 97 -2.36 22.00 1.34
CA LEU A 97 -3.44 21.68 0.41
C LEU A 97 -4.84 22.02 0.94
N TYR A 98 -4.96 22.59 2.14
CA TYR A 98 -6.24 23.03 2.73
C TYR A 98 -6.32 24.54 3.01
N HIS A 99 -5.38 25.35 2.53
CA HIS A 99 -5.43 26.83 2.64
C HIS A 99 -5.23 27.52 1.27
N SER A 100 -6.13 27.25 0.33
CA SER A 100 -6.38 28.13 -0.82
C SER A 100 -7.86 28.09 -1.15
#